data_AF-A0A925WU38-F1
#
_entry.id   AF-A0A925WU38-F1
#
_cell.length_a   1.000
_cell.length_b   1.000
_cell.length_c   1.000
_cell.angle_alpha   90.00
_cell.angle_beta   90.00
_cell.angle_gamma   90.00
#
_symmetry.space_group_name_H-M   'P 1'
#
loop_
_entity.id
_entity.type
_entity.pdbx_description
1 polymer ?
#
loop_
_entity_poly.entity_id
_entity_poly.type
_entity_poly.pdbx_seq_one_letter_code
_entity_poly.pdbx_strand_id
1 'polypeptide(L)'
;LLLLVAVNAPLRRYLPARALRQDEMLLAYLMAVISNTFAGHDMLQNFFGQVTHPHYFAPQNQWQDVFISQLPPGLFVRDEAALNDWYRGNADAVRATGHLVHWIVPLTLWGGFFLTLVFLFGCITVLFRKAWTENERLAFPIIQLPLAITEPQGALFRESRMWIGFAIPFVLGLVNGIHTLYPSVPAIPFIKLTDIGQYFTTQPLEAIRTYGMQISMYPFAIGLAYFIPLDLAFSCWFSYLLARGFFVAGRASGLDGPSAAQGWPFLKEISSGAWIGLAGAILWSNRKYLARAFDLAFDPATRRALEPKSADGTEAGRYRFAYLGLLLSASLLMAWSYFLLSIGPIIALGFFGILIALSLGITRIRAEFGTPHEIVFVKPTDTLVTLLGTKAIGDSSLIGLQSMFWFNRGYRCHPMPNLLEAFKMSQLDHERTAGQGPMTFARTAGLLALACVVSLLATYVTNYYVTYDAGAQSKAIGYKQWVGQEGFAQLAAWLKTGQRAGSTNLYFFGAGLGLVGLFAYLRTAFLWWPLHPAGFALGISYAMNYFWFCVLIAWAAKLLITRYGGMNAHKQAIPFFLGLILGDYTIGALWSLVGLIIGTPAYKIFI
;
A
#
# COMPACT_ATOMS: atom_id res chain seq x y z
N LEU A 1 15.65 -11.36 4.50
CA LEU A 1 16.43 -11.84 3.32
C LEU A 1 17.93 -11.72 3.52
N LEU A 2 18.48 -10.55 3.88
CA LEU A 2 19.94 -10.38 4.11
C LEU A 2 20.52 -11.43 5.08
N LEU A 3 19.88 -11.66 6.22
CA LEU A 3 20.30 -12.69 7.18
C LEU A 3 20.33 -14.09 6.56
N LEU A 4 19.32 -14.44 5.75
CA LEU A 4 19.25 -15.72 5.05
C LEU A 4 20.41 -15.86 4.06
N VAL A 5 20.73 -14.81 3.32
CA VAL A 5 21.90 -14.78 2.41
C VAL A 5 23.21 -14.92 3.18
N ALA A 6 23.35 -14.22 4.32
CA ALA A 6 24.54 -14.29 5.17
C ALA A 6 24.76 -15.69 5.76
N VAL A 7 23.70 -16.37 6.22
CA VAL A 7 23.75 -17.76 6.70
C VAL A 7 24.00 -18.74 5.55
N ASN A 8 23.47 -18.47 4.35
CA ASN A 8 23.66 -19.32 3.19
C ASN A 8 25.07 -19.23 2.57
N ALA A 9 25.78 -18.11 2.73
CA ALA A 9 27.13 -17.92 2.23
C ALA A 9 28.15 -18.98 2.72
N PRO A 10 28.28 -19.30 4.02
CA PRO A 10 29.13 -20.38 4.48
C PRO A 10 28.60 -21.76 4.06
N LEU A 11 27.28 -21.97 4.00
CA LEU A 11 26.71 -23.24 3.52
C LEU A 11 27.14 -23.53 2.07
N ARG A 12 27.15 -22.52 1.19
CA ARG A 12 27.66 -22.68 -0.18
C ARG A 12 29.12 -23.09 -0.24
N ARG A 13 29.94 -22.62 0.72
CA ARG A 13 31.38 -22.91 0.77
C ARG A 13 31.69 -24.29 1.37
N TYR A 14 30.99 -24.67 2.43
CA TYR A 14 31.34 -25.84 3.24
C TYR A 14 30.38 -27.03 3.07
N LEU A 15 29.10 -26.78 2.74
CA LEU A 15 28.05 -27.80 2.61
C LEU A 15 27.14 -27.50 1.38
N PRO A 16 27.68 -27.52 0.14
CA PRO A 16 26.96 -27.07 -1.04
C PRO A 16 25.66 -27.83 -1.31
N ALA A 17 25.58 -29.09 -0.89
CA ALA A 17 24.35 -29.90 -0.99
C ALA A 17 23.19 -29.42 -0.11
N ARG A 18 23.47 -28.64 0.95
CA ARG A 18 22.48 -28.04 1.86
C ARG A 18 22.28 -26.54 1.63
N ALA A 19 23.01 -25.96 0.68
CA ALA A 19 22.94 -24.54 0.41
C ALA A 19 21.64 -24.19 -0.34
N LEU A 20 20.98 -23.13 0.10
CA LEU A 20 19.75 -22.64 -0.51
C LEU A 20 20.03 -22.08 -1.90
N ARG A 21 19.16 -22.44 -2.83
CA ARG A 21 19.15 -21.87 -4.18
C ARG A 21 18.51 -20.47 -4.17
N GLN A 22 18.72 -19.73 -5.26
CA GLN A 22 18.17 -18.37 -5.38
C GLN A 22 16.64 -18.38 -5.31
N ASP A 23 15.99 -19.33 -5.99
CA ASP A 23 14.53 -19.52 -5.97
C ASP A 23 14.00 -19.78 -4.56
N GLU A 24 14.66 -20.63 -3.78
CA GLU A 24 14.24 -20.94 -2.41
C GLU A 24 14.30 -19.71 -1.51
N MET A 25 15.37 -18.91 -1.64
CA MET A 25 15.50 -17.65 -0.90
C MET A 25 14.47 -16.60 -1.35
N LEU A 26 14.17 -16.52 -2.64
CA LEU A 26 13.15 -15.62 -3.18
C LEU A 26 11.75 -16.04 -2.74
N LEU A 27 11.43 -17.34 -2.73
CA LEU A 27 10.17 -17.85 -2.21
C LEU A 27 10.00 -17.53 -0.71
N ALA A 28 11.05 -17.74 0.09
CA ALA A 28 11.04 -17.37 1.51
C ALA A 28 10.83 -15.86 1.71
N TYR A 29 11.46 -15.03 0.86
CA TYR A 29 11.23 -13.58 0.84
C TYR A 29 9.77 -13.24 0.50
N LEU A 30 9.20 -13.84 -0.54
CA LEU A 30 7.82 -13.59 -0.96
C LEU A 30 6.82 -13.99 0.12
N MET A 31 7.03 -15.12 0.79
CA MET A 31 6.21 -15.52 1.94
C MET A 31 6.27 -14.47 3.05
N ALA A 32 7.47 -14.01 3.41
CA ALA A 32 7.64 -12.97 4.44
C ALA A 32 6.98 -11.63 4.04
N VAL A 33 7.05 -11.24 2.75
CA VAL A 33 6.38 -10.03 2.23
C VAL A 33 4.86 -10.13 2.36
N ILE A 34 4.27 -11.27 2.00
CA ILE A 34 2.82 -11.50 2.16
C ILE A 34 2.43 -11.50 3.64
N SER A 35 3.21 -12.14 4.51
CA SER A 35 2.97 -12.11 5.95
C SER A 35 3.02 -10.69 6.51
N ASN A 36 4.01 -9.88 6.12
CA ASN A 36 4.11 -8.49 6.52
C ASN A 36 2.97 -7.63 5.95
N THR A 37 2.46 -7.95 4.78
CA THR A 37 1.29 -7.28 4.19
C THR A 37 0.03 -7.49 5.04
N PHE A 38 -0.14 -8.69 5.61
CA PHE A 38 -1.33 -9.01 6.41
C PHE A 38 -1.20 -8.48 7.84
N ALA A 39 -0.02 -8.64 8.44
CA ALA A 39 0.28 -8.20 9.80
C ALA A 39 0.65 -6.71 9.91
N GLY A 40 0.86 -6.03 8.79
CA GLY A 40 1.31 -4.65 8.74
C GLY A 40 0.24 -3.60 9.04
N HIS A 41 0.65 -2.34 8.99
CA HIS A 41 -0.22 -1.19 9.21
C HIS A 41 -1.35 -1.10 8.17
N ASP A 42 -2.51 -0.60 8.58
CA ASP A 42 -3.71 -0.46 7.75
C ASP A 42 -4.28 -1.75 7.13
N MET A 43 -3.97 -2.92 7.70
CA MET A 43 -4.57 -4.20 7.32
C MET A 43 -5.23 -4.90 8.52
N LEU A 44 -4.82 -6.12 8.90
CA LEU A 44 -5.51 -6.89 9.95
C LEU A 44 -5.30 -6.28 11.35
N GLN A 45 -4.31 -5.41 11.55
CA GLN A 45 -4.20 -4.70 12.82
C GLN A 45 -5.42 -3.80 13.09
N ASN A 46 -5.90 -3.11 12.04
CA ASN A 46 -7.07 -2.24 12.07
C ASN A 46 -8.36 -3.03 12.32
N PHE A 47 -8.45 -4.24 11.78
CA PHE A 47 -9.60 -5.12 11.92
C PHE A 47 -9.99 -5.32 13.39
N PHE A 48 -9.02 -5.66 14.25
CA PHE A 48 -9.28 -5.88 15.68
C PHE A 48 -9.78 -4.63 16.40
N GLY A 49 -9.30 -3.43 16.00
CA GLY A 49 -9.85 -2.18 16.52
C GLY A 49 -11.29 -1.99 16.06
N GLN A 50 -11.57 -2.18 14.77
CA GLN A 50 -12.89 -1.99 14.20
C GLN A 50 -13.96 -2.91 14.81
N VAL A 51 -13.64 -4.18 15.03
CA VAL A 51 -14.59 -5.21 15.49
C VAL A 51 -14.95 -5.09 16.97
N THR A 52 -14.12 -4.42 17.77
CA THR A 52 -14.31 -4.27 19.23
C THR A 52 -14.82 -2.89 19.63
N HIS A 53 -14.46 -1.85 18.87
CA HIS A 53 -14.70 -0.45 19.22
C HIS A 53 -16.16 -0.05 19.47
N PRO A 54 -17.14 -0.39 18.60
CA PRO A 54 -18.46 0.21 18.70
C PRO A 54 -19.16 -0.19 20.00
N HIS A 55 -19.04 -1.45 20.44
CA HIS A 55 -19.68 -1.93 21.67
C HIS A 55 -18.99 -1.41 22.93
N TYR A 56 -17.66 -1.32 22.95
CA TYR A 56 -16.92 -0.83 24.12
C TYR A 56 -17.09 0.67 24.34
N PHE A 57 -17.06 1.47 23.27
CA PHE A 57 -17.13 2.94 23.35
C PHE A 57 -18.55 3.51 23.19
N ALA A 58 -19.56 2.65 23.09
CA ALA A 58 -20.95 3.09 22.93
C ALA A 58 -21.44 4.00 24.07
N PRO A 59 -21.16 3.69 25.35
CA PRO A 59 -21.66 4.50 26.47
C PRO A 59 -21.11 5.92 26.47
N GLN A 60 -19.81 6.11 26.18
CA GLN A 60 -19.19 7.45 26.22
C GLN A 60 -19.67 8.35 25.06
N ASN A 61 -20.02 7.76 23.91
CA ASN A 61 -20.39 8.51 22.71
C ASN A 61 -21.89 8.52 22.42
N GLN A 62 -22.70 7.91 23.29
CA GLN A 62 -24.15 7.69 23.10
C GLN A 62 -24.47 6.97 21.79
N TRP A 63 -23.62 6.03 21.36
CA TRP A 63 -23.86 5.31 20.10
C TRP A 63 -24.94 4.23 20.20
N GLN A 64 -25.28 3.81 21.43
CA GLN A 64 -26.37 2.85 21.71
C GLN A 64 -27.67 3.27 21.01
N ASP A 65 -28.01 4.56 21.08
CA ASP A 65 -29.24 5.12 20.52
C ASP A 65 -29.13 5.51 19.04
N VAL A 66 -27.92 5.43 18.45
CA VAL A 66 -27.67 5.90 17.09
C VAL A 66 -27.63 4.74 16.09
N PHE A 67 -26.77 3.73 16.34
CA PHE A 67 -26.55 2.66 15.34
C PHE A 67 -26.22 1.28 15.92
N ILE A 68 -25.98 1.12 17.22
CA ILE A 68 -25.53 -0.17 17.79
C ILE A 68 -26.53 -1.30 17.55
N SER A 69 -27.84 -1.02 17.65
CA SER A 69 -28.91 -1.98 17.39
C SER A 69 -28.99 -2.45 15.92
N GLN A 70 -28.42 -1.66 15.01
CA GLN A 70 -28.40 -1.92 13.57
C GLN A 70 -27.09 -2.58 13.11
N LEU A 71 -26.10 -2.76 13.99
CA LEU A 71 -24.86 -3.45 13.65
C LEU A 71 -25.12 -4.96 13.42
N PRO A 72 -24.51 -5.56 12.38
CA PRO A 72 -24.61 -7.00 12.14
C PRO A 72 -24.07 -7.83 13.32
N PRO A 73 -24.90 -8.62 14.02
CA PRO A 73 -24.53 -9.20 15.31
C PRO A 73 -23.40 -10.24 15.25
N GLY A 74 -23.16 -10.87 14.08
CA GLY A 74 -22.10 -11.87 13.90
C GLY A 74 -20.74 -11.31 13.49
N LEU A 75 -20.64 -10.01 13.19
CA LEU A 75 -19.41 -9.40 12.67
C LEU A 75 -18.61 -8.62 13.73
N PHE A 76 -19.15 -8.47 14.93
CA PHE A 76 -18.60 -7.68 16.02
C PHE A 76 -18.47 -8.51 17.31
N VAL A 77 -17.49 -8.16 18.14
CA VAL A 77 -17.36 -8.71 19.49
C VAL A 77 -18.24 -7.89 20.42
N ARG A 78 -19.13 -8.56 21.16
CA ARG A 78 -20.20 -7.93 21.94
C ARG A 78 -20.09 -8.16 23.44
N ASP A 79 -19.37 -9.21 23.84
CA ASP A 79 -19.28 -9.61 25.23
C ASP A 79 -18.50 -8.57 26.05
N GLU A 80 -19.11 -8.08 27.12
CA GLU A 80 -18.57 -6.98 27.92
C GLU A 80 -17.31 -7.41 28.69
N ALA A 81 -17.26 -8.65 29.20
CA ALA A 81 -16.11 -9.16 29.93
C ALA A 81 -14.90 -9.33 28.99
N ALA A 82 -15.12 -9.90 27.82
CA ALA A 82 -14.10 -10.05 26.78
C ALA A 82 -13.54 -8.69 26.33
N LEU A 83 -14.42 -7.70 26.10
CA LEU A 83 -13.99 -6.35 25.71
C LEU A 83 -13.23 -5.63 26.84
N ASN A 84 -13.69 -5.75 28.09
CA ASN A 84 -13.00 -5.14 29.22
C ASN A 84 -11.57 -5.68 29.40
N ASP A 85 -11.40 -7.00 29.34
CA ASP A 85 -10.08 -7.63 29.40
C ASP A 85 -9.21 -7.27 28.18
N TRP A 86 -9.80 -7.19 26.98
CA TRP A 86 -9.12 -6.78 25.75
C TRP A 86 -8.54 -5.37 25.82
N TYR A 87 -9.34 -4.41 26.30
CA TYR A 87 -8.93 -3.00 26.36
C TYR A 87 -7.98 -2.73 27.53
N ARG A 88 -8.22 -3.32 28.71
CA ARG A 88 -7.39 -3.10 29.91
C ARG A 88 -6.05 -3.86 29.85
N GLY A 89 -6.04 -5.05 29.28
CA GLY A 89 -4.87 -5.93 29.26
C GLY A 89 -4.66 -6.70 30.57
N ASN A 90 -3.47 -7.29 30.72
CA ASN A 90 -3.09 -8.16 31.84
C ASN A 90 -3.97 -9.41 32.01
N ALA A 91 -4.63 -9.87 30.93
CA ALA A 91 -5.31 -11.16 30.92
C ALA A 91 -4.28 -12.25 30.58
N ASP A 92 -4.15 -13.24 31.45
CA ASP A 92 -3.29 -14.39 31.19
C ASP A 92 -3.82 -15.22 30.02
N ALA A 93 -2.96 -16.08 29.46
CA ALA A 93 -3.31 -16.89 28.29
C ALA A 93 -4.54 -17.78 28.53
N VAL A 94 -4.75 -18.24 29.77
CA VAL A 94 -5.90 -19.07 30.14
C VAL A 94 -7.20 -18.27 30.07
N ARG A 95 -7.25 -17.07 30.70
CA ARG A 95 -8.42 -16.20 30.62
C ARG A 95 -8.68 -15.72 29.20
N ALA A 96 -7.63 -15.34 28.47
CA ALA A 96 -7.75 -14.96 27.07
C ALA A 96 -8.31 -16.12 26.21
N THR A 97 -7.92 -17.36 26.49
CA THR A 97 -8.47 -18.54 25.79
C THR A 97 -9.97 -18.71 26.07
N GLY A 98 -10.43 -18.42 27.29
CA GLY A 98 -11.85 -18.46 27.64
C GLY A 98 -12.71 -17.51 26.80
N HIS A 99 -12.17 -16.35 26.42
CA HIS A 99 -12.87 -15.37 25.59
C HIS A 99 -12.96 -15.71 24.10
N LEU A 100 -12.22 -16.72 23.62
CA LEU A 100 -12.13 -17.04 22.18
C LEU A 100 -13.48 -17.35 21.55
N VAL A 101 -14.43 -17.89 22.32
CA VAL A 101 -15.79 -18.21 21.86
C VAL A 101 -16.49 -16.98 21.25
N HIS A 102 -16.23 -15.78 21.75
CA HIS A 102 -16.81 -14.53 21.25
C HIS A 102 -16.14 -14.01 19.97
N TRP A 103 -14.98 -14.57 19.61
CA TRP A 103 -14.18 -14.14 18.48
C TRP A 103 -14.26 -15.08 17.29
N ILE A 104 -14.55 -16.38 17.50
CA ILE A 104 -14.56 -17.39 16.44
C ILE A 104 -15.46 -16.97 15.27
N VAL A 105 -16.68 -16.51 15.54
CA VAL A 105 -17.64 -16.14 14.50
C VAL A 105 -17.16 -14.89 13.73
N PRO A 106 -16.84 -13.74 14.38
CA PRO A 106 -16.28 -12.59 13.67
C PRO A 106 -15.01 -12.93 12.87
N LEU A 107 -14.06 -13.67 13.47
CA LEU A 107 -12.80 -14.03 12.82
C LEU A 107 -13.02 -14.90 11.57
N THR A 108 -13.96 -15.84 11.63
CA THR A 108 -14.27 -16.74 10.52
C THR A 108 -14.95 -16.00 9.38
N LEU A 109 -15.98 -15.20 9.69
CA LEU A 109 -16.73 -14.45 8.66
C LEU A 109 -15.85 -13.40 7.97
N TRP A 110 -15.09 -12.62 8.73
CA TRP A 110 -14.17 -11.63 8.16
C TRP A 110 -12.95 -12.26 7.51
N GLY A 111 -12.46 -13.39 8.02
CA GLY A 111 -11.38 -14.15 7.39
C GLY A 111 -11.79 -14.68 6.01
N GLY A 112 -12.99 -15.26 5.89
CA GLY A 112 -13.54 -15.70 4.61
C GLY A 112 -13.76 -14.55 3.62
N PHE A 113 -14.31 -13.44 4.10
CA PHE A 113 -14.44 -12.20 3.32
C PHE A 113 -13.08 -11.71 2.80
N PHE A 114 -12.10 -11.60 3.70
CA PHE A 114 -10.78 -11.08 3.37
C PHE A 114 -10.02 -11.97 2.40
N LEU A 115 -10.06 -13.29 2.56
CA LEU A 115 -9.44 -14.22 1.61
C LEU A 115 -10.12 -14.17 0.23
N THR A 116 -11.43 -13.96 0.19
CA THR A 116 -12.16 -13.77 -1.08
C THR A 116 -11.75 -12.46 -1.76
N LEU A 117 -11.54 -11.39 -0.98
CA LEU A 117 -11.03 -10.12 -1.48
C LEU A 117 -9.59 -10.23 -2.01
N VAL A 118 -8.70 -10.91 -1.28
CA VAL A 118 -7.33 -11.19 -1.72
C VAL A 118 -7.31 -12.06 -2.99
N PHE A 119 -8.21 -13.04 -3.06
CA PHE A 119 -8.38 -13.88 -4.26
C PHE A 119 -8.83 -13.05 -5.47
N LEU A 120 -9.81 -12.15 -5.29
CA LEU A 120 -10.23 -11.19 -6.33
C LEU A 120 -9.03 -10.38 -6.83
N PHE A 121 -8.22 -9.83 -5.93
CA PHE A 121 -7.00 -9.10 -6.30
C PHE A 121 -5.99 -9.98 -7.03
N GLY A 122 -5.85 -11.24 -6.64
CA GLY A 122 -5.03 -12.23 -7.35
C GLY A 122 -5.50 -12.43 -8.78
N CYS A 123 -6.81 -12.61 -9.00
CA CYS A 123 -7.40 -12.75 -10.34
C CYS A 123 -7.11 -11.52 -11.22
N ILE A 124 -7.33 -10.31 -10.70
CA ILE A 124 -7.02 -9.06 -11.44
C ILE A 124 -5.52 -9.00 -11.76
N THR A 125 -4.66 -9.36 -10.80
CA THR A 125 -3.20 -9.38 -11.02
C THR A 125 -2.81 -10.31 -12.16
N VAL A 126 -3.41 -11.51 -12.25
CA VAL A 126 -3.14 -12.45 -13.34
C VAL A 126 -3.53 -11.86 -14.70
N LEU A 127 -4.66 -11.16 -14.79
CA LEU A 127 -5.10 -10.51 -16.03
C LEU A 127 -4.12 -9.42 -16.49
N PHE A 128 -3.67 -8.56 -15.57
CA PHE A 128 -2.81 -7.42 -15.89
C PHE A 128 -1.32 -7.73 -15.93
N ARG A 129 -0.89 -8.87 -15.40
CA ARG A 129 0.53 -9.25 -15.27
C ARG A 129 1.28 -9.03 -16.58
N LYS A 130 0.91 -9.72 -17.67
CA LYS A 130 1.66 -9.63 -18.94
C LYS A 130 1.59 -8.25 -19.58
N ALA A 131 0.46 -7.56 -19.48
CA ALA A 131 0.36 -6.18 -19.94
C ALA A 131 1.43 -5.30 -19.30
N TRP A 132 1.62 -5.40 -17.99
CA TRP A 132 2.57 -4.55 -17.27
C TRP A 132 4.00 -5.09 -17.28
N THR A 133 4.20 -6.41 -17.27
CA THR A 133 5.54 -7.00 -17.20
C THR A 133 6.22 -7.19 -18.57
N GLU A 134 5.45 -7.48 -19.62
CA GLU A 134 5.97 -7.81 -20.96
C GLU A 134 5.74 -6.69 -21.97
N ASN A 135 4.52 -6.15 -22.05
CA ASN A 135 4.16 -5.12 -23.04
C ASN A 135 4.66 -3.73 -22.61
N GLU A 136 4.31 -3.30 -21.40
CA GLU A 136 4.66 -1.98 -20.88
C GLU A 136 6.02 -1.95 -20.17
N ARG A 137 6.55 -3.11 -19.77
CA ARG A 137 7.86 -3.30 -19.11
C ARG A 137 8.12 -2.30 -17.97
N LEU A 138 7.21 -2.25 -17.00
CA LEU A 138 7.36 -1.38 -15.82
C LEU A 138 8.67 -1.67 -15.07
N ALA A 139 9.17 -0.69 -14.30
CA ALA A 139 10.52 -0.69 -13.74
C ALA A 139 10.73 -1.67 -12.57
N PHE A 140 9.69 -1.92 -11.76
CA PHE A 140 9.70 -2.68 -10.51
C PHE A 140 10.90 -2.38 -9.59
N PRO A 141 11.05 -1.14 -9.05
CA PRO A 141 12.20 -0.79 -8.21
C PRO A 141 12.40 -1.70 -6.98
N ILE A 142 11.30 -2.12 -6.33
CA ILE A 142 11.35 -2.89 -5.07
C ILE A 142 12.00 -4.27 -5.25
N ILE A 143 11.77 -4.93 -6.39
CA ILE A 143 12.25 -6.30 -6.60
C ILE A 143 13.74 -6.36 -6.94
N GLN A 144 14.35 -5.23 -7.32
CA GLN A 144 15.75 -5.15 -7.76
C GLN A 144 16.72 -5.59 -6.66
N LEU A 145 16.54 -5.09 -5.44
CA LEU A 145 17.45 -5.43 -4.33
C LEU A 145 17.37 -6.92 -3.94
N PRO A 146 16.18 -7.52 -3.68
CA PRO A 146 16.06 -8.96 -3.41
C PRO A 146 16.69 -9.84 -4.50
N LEU A 147 16.48 -9.51 -5.78
CA LEU A 147 17.06 -10.24 -6.90
C LEU A 147 18.59 -10.13 -6.93
N ALA A 148 19.14 -8.94 -6.64
CA ALA A 148 20.58 -8.70 -6.66
C ALA A 148 21.32 -9.38 -5.49
N ILE A 149 20.76 -9.35 -4.27
CA ILE A 149 21.42 -9.97 -3.10
C ILE A 149 21.33 -11.50 -3.08
N THR A 150 20.37 -12.09 -3.81
CA THR A 150 20.19 -13.55 -3.88
C THR A 150 20.93 -14.20 -5.04
N GLU A 151 21.57 -13.39 -5.90
CA GLU A 151 22.29 -13.88 -7.07
C GLU A 151 23.39 -14.88 -6.70
N PRO A 152 23.51 -16.03 -7.40
CA PRO A 152 24.49 -17.07 -7.08
C PRO A 152 25.94 -16.57 -7.00
N GLN A 153 26.32 -15.66 -7.91
CA GLN A 153 27.67 -15.14 -8.02
C GLN A 153 28.02 -14.10 -6.95
N GLY A 154 27.00 -13.52 -6.30
CA GLY A 154 27.18 -12.46 -5.30
C GLY A 154 27.85 -11.20 -5.86
N ALA A 155 27.60 -10.86 -7.13
CA ALA A 155 28.28 -9.76 -7.82
C ALA A 155 28.10 -8.43 -7.07
N LEU A 156 26.89 -8.15 -6.56
CA LEU A 156 26.60 -6.93 -5.81
C LEU A 156 27.51 -6.74 -4.59
N PHE A 157 27.83 -7.80 -3.85
CA PHE A 157 28.67 -7.74 -2.66
C PHE A 157 30.16 -7.52 -2.96
N ARG A 158 30.57 -7.72 -4.21
CA ARG A 158 31.95 -7.47 -4.67
C ARG A 158 32.17 -6.04 -5.14
N GLU A 159 31.09 -5.29 -5.40
CA GLU A 159 31.15 -3.91 -5.87
C GLU A 159 31.45 -2.94 -4.72
N SER A 160 32.57 -2.21 -4.80
CA SER A 160 32.97 -1.23 -3.77
C SER A 160 31.95 -0.09 -3.59
N ARG A 161 31.31 0.33 -4.69
CA ARG A 161 30.29 1.39 -4.69
C ARG A 161 29.06 1.01 -3.89
N MET A 162 28.71 -0.27 -3.84
CA MET A 162 27.60 -0.74 -3.00
C MET A 162 27.92 -0.52 -1.52
N TRP A 163 29.13 -0.84 -1.08
CA TRP A 163 29.54 -0.63 0.31
C TRP A 163 29.62 0.84 0.69
N ILE A 164 30.01 1.73 -0.22
CA ILE A 164 29.92 3.18 0.00
C ILE A 164 28.45 3.59 0.21
N GLY A 165 27.55 3.12 -0.68
CA GLY A 165 26.12 3.34 -0.55
C GLY A 165 25.53 2.75 0.74
N PHE A 166 26.02 1.61 1.20
CA PHE A 166 25.61 0.99 2.46
C PHE A 166 26.09 1.77 3.68
N ALA A 167 27.35 2.22 3.66
CA ALA A 167 27.99 2.88 4.79
C ALA A 167 27.32 4.22 5.16
N ILE A 168 26.89 5.01 4.17
CA ILE A 168 26.25 6.31 4.40
C ILE A 168 25.04 6.19 5.35
N PRO A 169 23.94 5.52 5.00
CA PRO A 169 22.77 5.40 5.87
C PRO A 169 23.07 4.62 7.15
N PHE A 170 23.98 3.63 7.08
CA PHE A 170 24.33 2.85 8.27
C PHE A 170 24.97 3.73 9.34
N VAL A 171 25.93 4.59 8.97
CA VAL A 171 26.58 5.53 9.89
C VAL A 171 25.58 6.59 10.37
N LEU A 172 24.77 7.15 9.47
CA LEU A 172 23.73 8.12 9.83
C LEU A 172 22.74 7.55 10.86
N GLY A 173 22.23 6.35 10.60
CA GLY A 173 21.31 5.66 11.50
C GLY A 173 21.97 5.21 12.80
N LEU A 174 23.25 4.84 12.78
CA LEU A 174 24.01 4.49 13.97
C LEU A 174 24.17 5.70 14.89
N VAL A 175 24.64 6.84 14.37
CA VAL A 175 24.82 8.07 15.15
C VAL A 175 23.48 8.54 15.72
N ASN A 176 22.43 8.59 14.90
CA ASN A 176 21.12 9.03 15.37
C ASN A 176 20.49 8.06 16.37
N GLY A 177 20.74 6.76 16.27
CA GLY A 177 20.25 5.82 17.25
C GLY A 177 21.01 5.84 18.57
N ILE A 178 22.32 6.13 18.54
CA ILE A 178 23.07 6.43 19.76
C ILE A 178 22.53 7.71 20.39
N HIS A 179 22.24 8.77 19.61
CA HIS A 179 21.64 10.00 20.14
C HIS A 179 20.30 9.74 20.84
N THR A 180 19.44 8.87 20.30
CA THR A 180 18.17 8.51 20.95
C THR A 180 18.36 7.89 22.34
N LEU A 181 19.41 7.09 22.51
CA LEU A 181 19.73 6.46 23.80
C LEU A 181 20.54 7.39 24.73
N TYR A 182 21.43 8.19 24.14
CA TYR A 182 22.34 9.10 24.82
C TYR A 182 22.28 10.48 24.15
N PRO A 183 21.37 11.37 24.61
CA PRO A 183 21.17 12.69 24.02
C PRO A 183 22.42 13.60 23.98
N SER A 184 23.48 13.25 24.71
CA SER A 184 24.77 13.95 24.67
C SER A 184 25.52 13.82 23.34
N VAL A 185 25.22 12.79 22.53
CA VAL A 185 25.77 12.65 21.18
C VAL A 185 24.97 13.55 20.24
N PRO A 186 25.57 14.41 19.40
CA PRO A 186 24.78 15.26 18.50
C PRO A 186 24.06 14.44 17.44
N ALA A 187 22.76 14.70 17.27
CA ALA A 187 21.98 14.14 16.17
C ALA A 187 22.39 14.77 14.84
N ILE A 188 22.22 14.02 13.75
CA ILE A 188 22.31 14.56 12.40
C ILE A 188 20.89 15.03 11.99
N PRO A 189 20.64 16.35 11.96
CA PRO A 189 19.32 16.90 11.62
C PRO A 189 18.99 16.68 10.13
N PHE A 190 17.76 17.01 9.71
CA PHE A 190 17.29 17.00 8.30
C PHE A 190 17.05 15.64 7.64
N ILE A 191 17.40 14.54 8.28
CA ILE A 191 17.10 13.20 7.76
C ILE A 191 15.59 12.93 7.82
N LYS A 192 14.94 13.36 8.91
CA LYS A 192 13.50 13.15 9.16
C LYS A 192 12.73 14.47 9.16
N LEU A 193 11.77 14.59 8.24
CA LEU A 193 10.65 15.54 8.23
C LEU A 193 10.92 16.91 8.87
N THR A 194 11.89 17.64 8.32
CA THR A 194 12.10 19.03 8.73
C THR A 194 11.08 19.91 8.01
N ASP A 195 10.22 20.58 8.77
CA ASP A 195 9.25 21.51 8.19
C ASP A 195 9.96 22.80 7.74
N ILE A 196 10.00 23.03 6.44
CA ILE A 196 10.46 24.31 5.86
C ILE A 196 9.31 25.29 5.69
N GLY A 197 8.06 24.83 5.84
CA GLY A 197 6.87 25.66 5.86
C GLY A 197 6.96 26.78 6.91
N GLN A 198 7.59 26.50 8.04
CA GLN A 198 7.79 27.45 9.14
C GLN A 198 8.47 28.77 8.74
N TYR A 199 9.29 28.77 7.67
CA TYR A 199 10.00 29.97 7.20
C TYR A 199 9.12 30.90 6.36
N PHE A 200 7.93 30.46 5.92
CA PHE A 200 6.99 31.27 5.18
C PHE A 200 6.01 31.96 6.13
N THR A 201 6.29 33.21 6.50
CA THR A 201 5.52 33.94 7.53
C THR A 201 4.62 35.04 6.98
N THR A 202 4.85 35.50 5.74
CA THR A 202 4.10 36.61 5.13
C THR A 202 2.99 36.12 4.22
N GLN A 203 1.82 36.79 4.24
CA GLN A 203 0.75 36.49 3.28
C GLN A 203 1.16 36.83 1.84
N PRO A 204 0.73 36.05 0.81
CA PRO A 204 -0.06 34.82 0.91
C PRO A 204 0.76 33.55 1.12
N LEU A 205 2.10 33.64 1.11
CA LEU A 205 3.03 32.50 1.21
C LEU A 205 2.90 31.73 2.53
N GLU A 206 2.43 32.37 3.59
CA GLU A 206 2.11 31.75 4.88
C GLU A 206 1.14 30.56 4.77
N ALA A 207 0.37 30.44 3.67
CA ALA A 207 -0.40 29.24 3.38
C ALA A 207 0.48 27.96 3.38
N ILE A 208 1.72 28.03 2.91
CA ILE A 208 2.65 26.88 2.90
C ILE A 208 2.91 26.39 4.33
N ARG A 209 2.99 27.31 5.30
CA ARG A 209 3.10 26.99 6.72
C ARG A 209 1.83 26.31 7.23
N THR A 210 0.65 26.84 6.88
CA THR A 210 -0.65 26.26 7.29
C THR A 210 -0.80 24.81 6.81
N TYR A 211 -0.35 24.49 5.60
CA TYR A 211 -0.51 23.16 4.98
C TYR A 211 0.72 22.24 5.12
N GLY A 212 1.80 22.75 5.69
CA GLY A 212 3.06 22.03 5.92
C GLY A 212 3.86 21.76 4.65
N MET A 213 5.19 21.89 4.73
CA MET A 213 6.11 21.50 3.67
C MET A 213 7.34 20.86 4.30
N GLN A 214 7.36 19.54 4.36
CA GLN A 214 8.42 18.79 5.03
C GLN A 214 9.48 18.36 4.03
N ILE A 215 10.75 18.64 4.31
CA ILE A 215 11.87 18.01 3.60
C ILE A 215 12.33 16.80 4.40
N SER A 216 12.59 15.71 3.69
CA SER A 216 13.22 14.51 4.26
C SER A 216 14.28 14.01 3.30
N MET A 217 15.36 13.46 3.85
CA MET A 217 16.48 12.91 3.10
C MET A 217 16.65 11.41 3.40
N TYR A 218 15.54 10.66 3.36
CA TYR A 218 15.53 9.22 3.62
C TYR A 218 16.40 8.48 2.59
N PRO A 219 17.53 7.88 3.00
CA PRO A 219 18.43 7.20 2.07
C PRO A 219 17.77 6.05 1.31
N PHE A 220 16.92 5.25 1.96
CA PHE A 220 16.19 4.17 1.28
C PHE A 220 15.26 4.70 0.18
N ALA A 221 14.62 5.85 0.42
CA ALA A 221 13.68 6.44 -0.53
C ALA A 221 14.42 7.05 -1.73
N ILE A 222 15.57 7.70 -1.50
CA ILE A 222 16.46 8.18 -2.57
C ILE A 222 16.96 7.00 -3.41
N GLY A 223 17.38 5.91 -2.75
CA GLY A 223 17.81 4.67 -3.38
C GLY A 223 16.75 4.06 -4.31
N LEU A 224 15.51 3.95 -3.84
CA LEU A 224 14.41 3.42 -4.64
C LEU A 224 13.98 4.40 -5.75
N ALA A 225 13.97 5.70 -5.46
CA ALA A 225 13.57 6.73 -6.41
C ALA A 225 14.51 6.84 -7.62
N TYR A 226 15.78 6.42 -7.49
CA TYR A 226 16.72 6.36 -8.60
C TYR A 226 16.28 5.43 -9.74
N PHE A 227 15.50 4.39 -9.44
CA PHE A 227 15.02 3.45 -10.47
C PHE A 227 13.79 3.96 -11.23
N ILE A 228 13.15 5.04 -10.76
CA ILE A 228 11.95 5.61 -11.36
C ILE A 228 12.29 6.29 -12.70
N PRO A 229 11.46 6.15 -13.75
CA PRO A 229 11.58 6.96 -14.97
C PRO A 229 11.68 8.47 -14.68
N LEU A 230 12.52 9.19 -15.42
CA LEU A 230 12.83 10.61 -15.15
C LEU A 230 11.59 11.52 -15.24
N ASP A 231 10.72 11.26 -16.20
CA ASP A 231 9.47 11.99 -16.43
C ASP A 231 8.44 11.73 -15.33
N LEU A 232 8.32 10.48 -14.86
CA LEU A 232 7.49 10.14 -13.72
C LEU A 232 8.00 10.81 -12.44
N ALA A 233 9.30 10.70 -12.15
CA ALA A 233 9.92 11.33 -10.99
C ALA A 233 9.77 12.87 -11.01
N PHE A 234 9.97 13.49 -12.18
CA PHE A 234 9.71 14.92 -12.38
C PHE A 234 8.27 15.29 -12.03
N SER A 235 7.32 14.55 -12.58
CA SER A 235 5.89 14.80 -12.38
C SER A 235 5.48 14.71 -10.91
N CYS A 236 6.06 13.78 -10.14
CA CYS A 236 5.74 13.60 -8.73
C CYS A 236 6.12 14.83 -7.87
N TRP A 237 7.39 15.25 -7.90
CA TRP A 237 7.83 16.38 -7.07
C TRP A 237 7.28 17.71 -7.62
N PHE A 238 7.15 17.86 -8.94
CA PHE A 238 6.61 19.07 -9.55
C PHE A 238 5.13 19.25 -9.20
N SER A 239 4.32 18.19 -9.30
CA SER A 239 2.89 18.25 -8.96
C SER A 239 2.67 18.55 -7.47
N TYR A 240 3.57 18.07 -6.60
CA TYR A 240 3.55 18.42 -5.17
C TYR A 240 3.77 19.93 -4.95
N LEU A 241 4.79 20.51 -5.60
CA LEU A 241 5.04 21.96 -5.52
C LEU A 241 3.91 22.77 -6.18
N LEU A 242 3.35 22.27 -7.28
CA LEU A 242 2.20 22.88 -7.93
C LEU A 242 1.00 22.95 -6.98
N ALA A 243 0.72 21.88 -6.21
CA ALA A 243 -0.32 21.89 -5.19
C ALA A 243 -0.06 22.97 -4.11
N ARG A 244 1.20 23.17 -3.70
CA ARG A 244 1.60 24.29 -2.80
C ARG A 244 1.34 25.66 -3.42
N GLY A 245 1.56 25.82 -4.72
CA GLY A 245 1.14 27.00 -5.47
C GLY A 245 -0.37 27.25 -5.40
N PHE A 246 -1.18 26.21 -5.56
CA PHE A 246 -2.64 26.31 -5.46
C PHE A 246 -3.12 26.71 -4.06
N PHE A 247 -2.47 26.23 -3.00
CA PHE A 247 -2.75 26.67 -1.64
C PHE A 247 -2.47 28.17 -1.43
N VAL A 248 -1.33 28.65 -1.93
CA VAL A 248 -0.97 30.09 -1.87
C VAL A 248 -1.97 30.93 -2.69
N ALA A 249 -2.38 30.47 -3.87
CA ALA A 249 -3.38 31.16 -4.69
C ALA A 249 -4.76 31.23 -4.02
N GLY A 250 -5.16 30.17 -3.31
CA GLY A 250 -6.38 30.14 -2.50
C GLY A 250 -6.36 31.20 -1.40
N ARG A 251 -5.24 31.28 -0.67
CA ARG A 251 -5.06 32.29 0.37
C ARG A 251 -5.03 33.70 -0.20
N ALA A 252 -4.39 33.90 -1.36
CA ALA A 252 -4.34 35.20 -2.02
C ALA A 252 -5.72 35.68 -2.50
N SER A 253 -6.62 34.76 -2.85
CA SER A 253 -7.98 35.06 -3.32
C SER A 253 -9.03 35.10 -2.20
N GLY A 254 -8.66 34.77 -0.96
CA GLY A 254 -9.59 34.66 0.17
C GLY A 254 -10.59 33.50 0.03
N LEU A 255 -10.29 32.52 -0.84
CA LEU A 255 -11.11 31.33 -1.06
C LEU A 255 -10.68 30.15 -0.18
N ASP A 256 -9.69 30.33 0.68
CA ASP A 256 -9.13 29.27 1.51
C ASP A 256 -10.12 28.79 2.58
N GLY A 257 -10.09 27.48 2.83
CA GLY A 257 -10.87 26.86 3.88
C GLY A 257 -10.12 26.76 5.20
N PRO A 258 -10.82 26.43 6.30
CA PRO A 258 -10.21 26.23 7.62
C PRO A 258 -9.16 25.10 7.67
N SER A 259 -9.12 24.18 6.69
CA SER A 259 -8.06 23.17 6.58
C SER A 259 -7.86 22.66 5.15
N ALA A 260 -6.75 21.95 4.88
CA ALA A 260 -6.47 21.35 3.55
C ALA A 260 -7.50 20.27 3.15
N ALA A 261 -8.18 19.69 4.15
CA ALA A 261 -9.19 18.65 3.97
C ALA A 261 -10.62 19.21 3.89
N GLN A 262 -10.82 20.49 4.22
CA GLN A 262 -12.12 21.16 4.22
C GLN A 262 -11.98 22.56 3.63
N GLY A 263 -12.26 22.67 2.34
CA GLY A 263 -12.22 23.91 1.56
C GLY A 263 -11.10 23.92 0.51
N TRP A 264 -10.86 25.08 -0.10
CA TRP A 264 -9.91 25.21 -1.20
C TRP A 264 -8.52 24.68 -0.81
N PRO A 265 -7.85 23.89 -1.69
CA PRO A 265 -8.17 23.57 -3.08
C PRO A 265 -8.95 22.26 -3.25
N PHE A 266 -9.73 21.80 -2.26
CA PHE A 266 -10.51 20.55 -2.32
C PHE A 266 -9.64 19.35 -2.68
N LEU A 267 -8.48 19.25 -2.03
CA LEU A 267 -7.45 18.27 -2.38
C LEU A 267 -7.96 16.83 -2.27
N LYS A 268 -8.89 16.57 -1.33
CA LYS A 268 -9.56 15.28 -1.17
C LYS A 268 -10.35 14.90 -2.43
N GLU A 269 -11.16 15.82 -2.93
CA GLU A 269 -12.00 15.63 -4.12
C GLU A 269 -11.14 15.51 -5.38
N ILE A 270 -10.18 16.42 -5.57
CA ILE A 270 -9.25 16.38 -6.72
C ILE A 270 -8.46 15.07 -6.72
N SER A 271 -7.92 14.66 -5.57
CA SER A 271 -7.19 13.40 -5.45
C SER A 271 -8.09 12.22 -5.77
N SER A 272 -9.31 12.19 -5.24
CA SER A 272 -10.26 11.10 -5.51
C SER A 272 -10.56 11.01 -7.01
N GLY A 273 -10.85 12.13 -7.64
CA GLY A 273 -11.05 12.22 -9.09
C GLY A 273 -9.82 11.76 -9.88
N ALA A 274 -8.62 12.18 -9.48
CA ALA A 274 -7.37 11.84 -10.13
C ALA A 274 -7.06 10.33 -10.06
N TRP A 275 -7.28 9.68 -8.92
CA TRP A 275 -7.08 8.24 -8.76
C TRP A 275 -8.08 7.42 -9.58
N ILE A 276 -9.36 7.84 -9.62
CA ILE A 276 -10.37 7.22 -10.49
C ILE A 276 -10.06 7.45 -11.96
N GLY A 277 -9.64 8.67 -12.33
CA GLY A 277 -9.19 9.00 -13.68
C GLY A 277 -7.97 8.17 -14.12
N LEU A 278 -7.02 7.93 -13.20
CA LEU A 278 -5.87 7.08 -13.45
C LEU A 278 -6.29 5.64 -13.73
N ALA A 279 -7.19 5.09 -12.91
CA ALA A 279 -7.75 3.76 -13.15
C ALA A 279 -8.47 3.67 -14.51
N GLY A 280 -9.28 4.70 -14.84
CA GLY A 280 -9.93 4.82 -16.13
C GLY A 280 -8.93 4.83 -17.31
N ALA A 281 -7.84 5.60 -17.18
CA ALA A 281 -6.78 5.64 -18.19
C ALA A 281 -6.08 4.28 -18.36
N ILE A 282 -5.83 3.56 -17.27
CA ILE A 282 -5.25 2.20 -17.28
C ILE A 282 -6.17 1.22 -18.00
N LEU A 283 -7.47 1.22 -17.66
CA LEU A 283 -8.47 0.36 -18.30
C LEU A 283 -8.60 0.69 -19.78
N TRP A 284 -8.62 1.98 -20.13
CA TRP A 284 -8.69 2.43 -21.51
C TRP A 284 -7.47 2.01 -22.33
N SER A 285 -6.25 2.20 -21.82
CA SER A 285 -5.03 1.80 -22.53
C SER A 285 -4.94 0.29 -22.74
N ASN A 286 -5.45 -0.50 -21.80
CA ASN A 286 -5.39 -1.96 -21.82
C ASN A 286 -6.64 -2.66 -22.42
N ARG A 287 -7.68 -1.93 -22.83
CA ARG A 287 -8.97 -2.50 -23.31
C ARG A 287 -8.84 -3.56 -24.41
N LYS A 288 -7.96 -3.32 -25.40
CA LYS A 288 -7.73 -4.25 -26.52
C LYS A 288 -6.98 -5.51 -26.06
N TYR A 289 -6.03 -5.34 -25.14
CA TYR A 289 -5.31 -6.46 -24.54
C TYR A 289 -6.25 -7.33 -23.69
N LEU A 290 -7.11 -6.71 -22.86
CA LEU A 290 -8.08 -7.42 -22.04
C LEU A 290 -9.12 -8.16 -22.91
N ALA A 291 -9.58 -7.55 -24.00
CA ALA A 291 -10.45 -8.23 -24.96
C ALA A 291 -9.76 -9.47 -25.56
N ARG A 292 -8.51 -9.34 -26.01
CA ARG A 292 -7.74 -10.48 -26.53
C ARG A 292 -7.48 -11.56 -25.47
N ALA A 293 -7.27 -11.19 -24.21
CA ALA A 293 -7.12 -12.14 -23.11
C ALA A 293 -8.42 -12.89 -22.83
N PHE A 294 -9.57 -12.22 -22.95
CA PHE A 294 -10.89 -12.84 -22.87
C PHE A 294 -11.12 -13.82 -24.04
N ASP A 295 -10.83 -13.40 -25.27
CA ASP A 295 -10.93 -14.26 -26.46
C ASP A 295 -10.02 -15.49 -26.31
N LEU A 296 -8.78 -15.32 -25.84
CA LEU A 296 -7.88 -16.45 -25.60
C LEU A 296 -8.42 -17.43 -24.54
N ALA A 297 -9.17 -16.93 -23.54
CA ALA A 297 -9.71 -17.74 -22.46
C ALA A 297 -10.94 -18.58 -22.88
N PHE A 298 -11.78 -18.05 -23.77
CA PHE A 298 -13.09 -18.61 -24.08
C PHE A 298 -13.31 -19.01 -25.55
N ASP A 299 -12.55 -18.48 -26.50
CA ASP A 299 -12.64 -18.85 -27.92
C ASP A 299 -11.63 -19.96 -28.31
N PRO A 300 -12.10 -21.17 -28.65
CA PRO A 300 -11.24 -22.26 -29.09
C PRO A 300 -10.46 -21.96 -30.38
N ALA A 301 -11.01 -21.15 -31.29
CA ALA A 301 -10.36 -20.81 -32.55
C ALA A 301 -9.13 -19.92 -32.31
N THR A 302 -9.30 -18.84 -31.54
CA THR A 302 -8.22 -17.95 -31.09
C THR A 302 -7.14 -18.72 -30.32
N ARG A 303 -7.52 -19.66 -29.45
CA ARG A 303 -6.56 -20.50 -28.71
C ARG A 303 -5.70 -21.36 -29.63
N ARG A 304 -6.29 -22.00 -30.64
CA ARG A 304 -5.53 -22.81 -31.62
C ARG A 304 -4.58 -21.96 -32.48
N ALA A 305 -4.94 -20.71 -32.75
CA ALA A 305 -4.14 -19.81 -33.57
C ALA A 305 -2.96 -19.17 -32.80
N LEU A 306 -3.12 -18.89 -31.50
CA LEU A 306 -2.17 -18.08 -30.73
C LEU A 306 -1.31 -18.86 -29.73
N GLU A 307 -1.67 -20.10 -29.36
CA GLU A 307 -0.87 -20.91 -28.43
C GLU A 307 -0.45 -22.26 -29.01
N PRO A 308 0.85 -22.48 -29.32
CA PRO A 308 1.38 -23.83 -29.48
C PRO A 308 1.36 -24.56 -28.12
N LYS A 309 1.06 -25.86 -28.14
CA LYS A 309 1.03 -26.72 -26.93
C LYS A 309 2.40 -26.68 -26.23
N SER A 310 2.48 -26.02 -25.07
CA SER A 310 3.64 -26.10 -24.17
C SER A 310 3.32 -26.94 -22.93
N ALA A 311 4.37 -27.46 -22.29
CA ALA A 311 4.26 -28.42 -21.18
C ALA A 311 3.78 -27.84 -19.84
N ASP A 312 3.78 -26.50 -19.67
CA ASP A 312 3.62 -25.83 -18.37
C ASP A 312 2.20 -25.24 -18.12
N GLY A 313 1.21 -25.79 -18.83
CA GLY A 313 -0.17 -25.32 -18.85
C GLY A 313 -0.38 -24.10 -19.76
N THR A 314 -1.47 -24.12 -20.53
CA THR A 314 -1.79 -23.06 -21.49
C THR A 314 -2.16 -21.76 -20.76
N GLU A 315 -1.63 -20.61 -21.21
CA GLU A 315 -1.98 -19.27 -20.72
C GLU A 315 -3.49 -19.02 -20.83
N ALA A 316 -4.15 -19.61 -21.84
CA ALA A 316 -5.62 -19.64 -21.95
C ALA A 316 -6.30 -20.17 -20.67
N GLY A 317 -5.76 -21.22 -20.06
CA GLY A 317 -6.28 -21.80 -18.82
C GLY A 317 -6.12 -20.85 -17.63
N ARG A 318 -5.03 -20.08 -17.58
CA ARG A 318 -4.75 -19.11 -16.52
C ARG A 318 -5.71 -17.91 -16.62
N TYR A 319 -5.96 -17.40 -17.82
CA TYR A 319 -6.95 -16.35 -18.02
C TYR A 319 -8.37 -16.83 -17.74
N ARG A 320 -8.74 -18.04 -18.17
CA ARG A 320 -10.04 -18.62 -17.85
C ARG A 320 -10.25 -18.77 -16.34
N PHE A 321 -9.25 -19.26 -15.62
CA PHE A 321 -9.29 -19.31 -14.16
C PHE A 321 -9.43 -17.91 -13.54
N ALA A 322 -8.69 -16.91 -14.04
CA ALA A 322 -8.75 -15.55 -13.55
C ALA A 322 -10.12 -14.89 -13.78
N TYR A 323 -10.72 -15.02 -14.96
CA TYR A 323 -12.05 -14.45 -15.25
C TYR A 323 -13.17 -15.14 -14.44
N LEU A 324 -13.16 -16.47 -14.36
CA LEU A 324 -14.15 -17.20 -13.56
C LEU A 324 -13.98 -16.94 -12.06
N GLY A 325 -12.73 -16.88 -11.58
CA GLY A 325 -12.41 -16.52 -10.21
C GLY A 325 -12.82 -15.09 -9.87
N LEU A 326 -12.65 -14.15 -10.79
CA LEU A 326 -13.11 -12.77 -10.65
C LEU A 326 -14.65 -12.70 -10.54
N LEU A 327 -15.37 -13.41 -11.40
CA LEU A 327 -16.84 -13.46 -11.36
C LEU A 327 -17.35 -14.09 -10.04
N LEU A 328 -16.76 -15.22 -9.64
CA LEU A 328 -17.11 -15.90 -8.39
C LEU A 328 -16.86 -15.02 -7.17
N SER A 329 -15.66 -14.45 -7.05
CA SER A 329 -15.30 -13.59 -5.92
C SER A 329 -16.14 -12.32 -5.86
N ALA A 330 -16.39 -11.66 -7.00
CA ALA A 330 -17.29 -10.51 -7.06
C ALA A 330 -18.70 -10.88 -6.59
N SER A 331 -19.22 -12.02 -7.03
CA SER A 331 -20.57 -12.50 -6.65
C SER A 331 -20.67 -12.81 -5.16
N LEU A 332 -19.64 -13.44 -4.58
CA LEU A 332 -19.55 -13.72 -3.14
C LEU A 332 -19.48 -12.42 -2.32
N LEU A 333 -18.69 -11.43 -2.76
CA LEU A 333 -18.60 -10.13 -2.10
C LEU A 333 -19.91 -9.34 -2.17
N MET A 334 -20.62 -9.40 -3.31
CA MET A 334 -21.96 -8.82 -3.44
C MET A 334 -22.96 -9.50 -2.51
N ALA A 335 -23.00 -10.84 -2.49
CA ALA A 335 -23.87 -11.60 -1.62
C ALA A 335 -23.59 -11.30 -0.14
N TRP A 336 -22.32 -11.27 0.25
CA TRP A 336 -21.90 -10.93 1.62
C TRP A 336 -22.35 -9.51 2.00
N SER A 337 -22.17 -8.53 1.12
CA SER A 337 -22.57 -7.14 1.35
C SER A 337 -24.08 -6.98 1.50
N TYR A 338 -24.86 -7.73 0.72
CA TYR A 338 -26.32 -7.68 0.78
C TYR A 338 -26.87 -8.42 2.01
N PHE A 339 -26.46 -9.67 2.24
CA PHE A 339 -27.05 -10.53 3.26
C PHE A 339 -26.51 -10.28 4.68
N LEU A 340 -25.22 -9.90 4.83
CA LEU A 340 -24.61 -9.73 6.14
C LEU A 340 -24.44 -8.27 6.54
N LEU A 341 -24.27 -7.35 5.59
CA LEU A 341 -24.11 -5.91 5.88
C LEU A 341 -25.33 -5.06 5.51
N SER A 342 -26.35 -5.62 4.87
CA SER A 342 -27.55 -4.90 4.42
C SER A 342 -27.23 -3.69 3.54
N ILE A 343 -26.16 -3.78 2.74
CA ILE A 343 -25.79 -2.76 1.75
C ILE A 343 -26.60 -2.98 0.47
N GLY A 344 -27.19 -1.90 -0.06
CA GLY A 344 -27.90 -1.94 -1.34
C GLY A 344 -26.99 -2.37 -2.51
N PRO A 345 -27.43 -3.23 -3.46
CA PRO A 345 -26.55 -3.78 -4.50
C PRO A 345 -25.83 -2.73 -5.36
N ILE A 346 -26.48 -1.60 -5.65
CA ILE A 346 -25.88 -0.49 -6.43
C ILE A 346 -24.75 0.19 -5.62
N ILE A 347 -24.98 0.39 -4.33
CA ILE A 347 -23.98 0.98 -3.42
C ILE A 347 -22.79 0.04 -3.25
N ALA A 348 -23.05 -1.26 -3.08
CA ALA A 348 -22.00 -2.28 -3.03
C ALA A 348 -21.19 -2.30 -4.33
N LEU A 349 -21.86 -2.31 -5.49
CA LEU A 349 -21.19 -2.26 -6.79
C LEU A 349 -20.31 -1.01 -6.92
N GLY A 350 -20.80 0.16 -6.51
CA GLY A 350 -20.05 1.41 -6.48
C GLY A 350 -18.82 1.33 -5.56
N PHE A 351 -18.99 0.79 -4.35
CA PHE A 351 -17.92 0.63 -3.38
C PHE A 351 -16.80 -0.26 -3.91
N PHE A 352 -17.12 -1.46 -4.39
CA PHE A 352 -16.12 -2.39 -4.93
C PHE A 352 -15.53 -1.90 -6.26
N GLY A 353 -16.32 -1.20 -7.09
CA GLY A 353 -15.83 -0.55 -8.30
C GLY A 353 -14.75 0.49 -8.00
N ILE A 354 -14.99 1.36 -7.01
CA ILE A 354 -14.00 2.33 -6.54
C ILE A 354 -12.80 1.62 -5.91
N LEU A 355 -13.03 0.62 -5.05
CA LEU A 355 -11.93 -0.14 -4.43
C LEU A 355 -11.02 -0.80 -5.48
N ILE A 356 -11.59 -1.42 -6.51
CA ILE A 356 -10.83 -2.04 -7.61
C ILE A 356 -10.09 -0.97 -8.41
N ALA A 357 -10.72 0.18 -8.70
CA ALA A 357 -10.07 1.28 -9.39
C ALA A 357 -8.84 1.79 -8.61
N LEU A 358 -8.97 2.00 -7.30
CA LEU A 358 -7.86 2.37 -6.44
C LEU A 358 -6.78 1.28 -6.43
N SER A 359 -7.18 0.01 -6.30
CA SER A 359 -6.26 -1.14 -6.29
C SER A 359 -5.41 -1.22 -7.57
N LEU A 360 -6.02 -0.98 -8.73
CA LEU A 360 -5.33 -0.91 -10.03
C LEU A 360 -4.32 0.23 -10.06
N GLY A 361 -4.74 1.44 -9.66
CA GLY A 361 -3.87 2.61 -9.61
C GLY A 361 -2.68 2.37 -8.68
N ILE A 362 -2.93 1.88 -7.47
CA ILE A 362 -1.91 1.59 -6.44
C ILE A 362 -0.92 0.56 -6.96
N THR A 363 -1.42 -0.53 -7.55
CA THR A 363 -0.58 -1.60 -8.09
C THR A 363 0.32 -1.11 -9.21
N ARG A 364 -0.22 -0.32 -10.14
CA ARG A 364 0.56 0.26 -11.22
C ARG A 364 1.62 1.24 -10.69
N ILE A 365 1.23 2.14 -9.81
CA ILE A 365 2.16 3.10 -9.21
C ILE A 365 3.26 2.38 -8.45
N ARG A 366 2.96 1.35 -7.67
CA ARG A 366 3.99 0.55 -7.01
C ARG A 366 4.95 -0.11 -8.00
N ALA A 367 4.43 -0.67 -9.08
CA ALA A 367 5.25 -1.30 -10.12
C ALA A 367 6.15 -0.30 -10.86
N GLU A 368 5.75 0.97 -11.03
CA GLU A 368 6.55 2.01 -11.69
C GLU A 368 7.48 2.77 -10.72
N PHE A 369 6.97 3.11 -9.53
CA PHE A 369 7.56 4.06 -8.58
C PHE A 369 8.25 3.37 -7.38
N GLY A 370 7.79 2.18 -6.97
CA GLY A 370 8.29 1.47 -5.79
C GLY A 370 7.65 1.93 -4.47
N THR A 371 8.13 3.03 -3.86
CA THR A 371 7.89 3.40 -2.43
C THR A 371 6.50 4.00 -2.13
N PRO A 372 6.10 4.15 -0.85
CA PRO A 372 4.74 3.81 -0.44
C PRO A 372 3.68 4.80 -0.89
N HIS A 373 2.57 4.23 -1.32
CA HIS A 373 1.35 4.86 -1.80
C HIS A 373 0.43 5.03 -0.60
N GLU A 374 0.80 5.97 0.27
CA GLU A 374 -0.08 6.39 1.35
C GLU A 374 -1.20 7.27 0.78
N ILE A 375 -2.35 6.65 0.55
CA ILE A 375 -3.58 7.30 0.13
C ILE A 375 -4.51 7.33 1.34
N VAL A 376 -4.45 8.40 2.13
CA VAL A 376 -5.30 8.57 3.33
C VAL A 376 -6.63 9.26 3.02
N PHE A 377 -6.67 10.07 1.96
CA PHE A 377 -7.83 10.93 1.67
C PHE A 377 -8.80 10.34 0.64
N VAL A 378 -8.39 9.31 -0.10
CA VAL A 378 -9.24 8.69 -1.13
C VAL A 378 -9.73 7.35 -0.62
N LYS A 379 -10.95 7.36 -0.09
CA LYS A 379 -11.61 6.17 0.46
C LYS A 379 -12.88 5.88 -0.36
N PRO A 380 -13.23 4.61 -0.60
CA PRO A 380 -14.43 4.28 -1.36
C PRO A 380 -15.71 4.86 -0.74
N THR A 381 -15.88 4.72 0.59
CA THR A 381 -17.05 5.25 1.32
C THR A 381 -17.13 6.77 1.21
N ASP A 382 -16.02 7.48 1.47
CA ASP A 382 -15.98 8.94 1.37
C ASP A 382 -16.26 9.44 -0.05
N THR A 383 -15.78 8.71 -1.06
CA THR A 383 -16.02 9.03 -2.47
C THR A 383 -17.51 8.86 -2.80
N LEU A 384 -18.15 7.77 -2.36
CA LEU A 384 -19.58 7.55 -2.55
C LEU A 384 -20.42 8.63 -1.85
N VAL A 385 -20.09 8.97 -0.60
CA VAL A 385 -20.78 10.03 0.15
C VAL A 385 -20.60 11.40 -0.52
N THR A 386 -19.43 11.66 -1.10
CA THR A 386 -19.17 12.89 -1.86
C THR A 386 -20.01 12.96 -3.14
N LEU A 387 -20.15 11.84 -3.85
CA LEU A 387 -20.87 11.76 -5.12
C LEU A 387 -22.40 11.75 -4.95
N LEU A 388 -22.92 11.02 -3.95
CA LEU A 388 -24.35 10.75 -3.79
C LEU A 388 -24.97 11.46 -2.58
N GLY A 389 -24.18 11.73 -1.54
CA GLY A 389 -24.69 12.16 -0.23
C GLY A 389 -25.21 11.00 0.63
N THR A 390 -25.34 11.24 1.94
CA THR A 390 -25.73 10.21 2.91
C THR A 390 -27.17 9.73 2.71
N LYS A 391 -28.09 10.63 2.35
CA LYS A 391 -29.51 10.30 2.14
C LYS A 391 -29.75 9.33 0.99
N ALA A 392 -29.02 9.47 -0.11
CA ALA A 392 -29.15 8.60 -1.28
C ALA A 392 -28.53 7.21 -1.03
N ILE A 393 -27.51 7.14 -0.17
CA ILE A 393 -26.89 5.87 0.24
C ILE A 393 -27.82 5.11 1.21
N GLY A 394 -28.44 5.82 2.14
CA GLY A 394 -29.32 5.26 3.16
C GLY A 394 -28.54 4.72 4.38
N ASP A 395 -29.18 4.80 5.54
CA ASP A 395 -28.54 4.55 6.84
C ASP A 395 -27.99 3.12 6.98
N SER A 396 -28.75 2.12 6.55
CA SER A 396 -28.31 0.71 6.59
C SER A 396 -27.04 0.48 5.76
N SER A 397 -26.96 1.08 4.58
CA SER A 397 -25.79 0.98 3.72
C SER A 397 -24.60 1.75 4.31
N LEU A 398 -24.82 2.90 4.96
CA LEU A 398 -23.75 3.63 5.65
C LEU A 398 -23.15 2.81 6.79
N ILE A 399 -23.98 2.15 7.59
CA ILE A 399 -23.56 1.27 8.69
C ILE A 399 -22.76 0.08 8.14
N GLY A 400 -23.27 -0.56 7.08
CA GLY A 400 -22.57 -1.65 6.40
C GLY A 400 -21.20 -1.21 5.86
N LEU A 401 -21.14 -0.10 5.12
CA LEU A 401 -19.91 0.44 4.54
C LEU A 401 -18.88 0.80 5.62
N GLN A 402 -19.31 1.40 6.73
CA GLN A 402 -18.40 1.73 7.84
C GLN A 402 -17.95 0.49 8.61
N SER A 403 -18.71 -0.60 8.61
CA SER A 403 -18.23 -1.89 9.14
C SER A 403 -17.01 -2.42 8.35
N MET A 404 -16.87 -2.05 7.07
CA MET A 404 -15.76 -2.44 6.20
C MET A 404 -14.54 -1.51 6.27
N PHE A 405 -14.59 -0.44 7.07
CA PHE A 405 -13.59 0.64 7.09
C PHE A 405 -12.14 0.18 7.34
N TRP A 406 -11.95 -0.92 8.07
CA TRP A 406 -10.64 -1.37 8.55
C TRP A 406 -9.59 -1.64 7.45
N PHE A 407 -9.99 -2.15 6.28
CA PHE A 407 -9.08 -2.45 5.17
C PHE A 407 -9.01 -1.34 4.10
N ASN A 408 -9.90 -0.34 4.16
CA ASN A 408 -9.97 0.74 3.16
C ASN A 408 -9.67 2.13 3.75
N ARG A 409 -9.27 2.20 5.03
CA ARG A 409 -8.79 3.41 5.69
C ARG A 409 -7.48 3.92 5.07
N GLY A 410 -6.58 3.02 4.70
CA GLY A 410 -5.29 3.31 4.07
C GLY A 410 -4.75 2.07 3.36
N TYR A 411 -3.87 2.27 2.38
CA TYR A 411 -3.48 1.20 1.45
C TYR A 411 -1.98 0.86 1.46
N ARG A 412 -1.28 1.21 2.55
CA ARG A 412 0.17 0.96 2.70
C ARG A 412 0.53 -0.52 2.56
N CYS A 413 -0.32 -1.39 3.09
CA CYS A 413 -0.16 -2.85 3.07
C CYS A 413 -1.11 -3.53 2.07
N HIS A 414 -1.39 -2.92 0.91
CA HIS A 414 -2.27 -3.55 -0.09
C HIS A 414 -1.67 -4.86 -0.65
N PRO A 415 -2.42 -5.98 -0.75
CA PRO A 415 -1.87 -7.26 -1.19
C PRO A 415 -1.58 -7.34 -2.70
N MET A 416 -2.41 -6.73 -3.54
CA MET A 416 -2.31 -6.81 -5.00
C MET A 416 -0.92 -6.45 -5.60
N PRO A 417 -0.26 -5.33 -5.20
CA PRO A 417 1.10 -5.04 -5.67
C PRO A 417 2.13 -6.12 -5.32
N ASN A 418 2.06 -6.68 -4.11
CA ASN A 418 2.98 -7.73 -3.68
C ASN A 418 2.80 -9.02 -4.50
N LEU A 419 1.55 -9.35 -4.87
CA LEU A 419 1.26 -10.48 -5.77
C LEU A 419 1.85 -10.24 -7.17
N LEU A 420 1.74 -9.02 -7.70
CA LEU A 420 2.32 -8.68 -9.00
C LEU A 420 3.85 -8.79 -8.98
N GLU A 421 4.49 -8.24 -7.95
CA GLU A 421 5.94 -8.32 -7.74
C GLU A 421 6.41 -9.79 -7.66
N ALA A 422 5.65 -10.64 -6.96
CA ALA A 422 5.92 -12.07 -6.87
C ALA A 422 5.88 -12.76 -8.24
N PHE A 423 4.85 -12.46 -9.05
CA PHE A 423 4.78 -13.02 -10.40
C PHE A 423 5.86 -12.49 -11.33
N LYS A 424 6.29 -11.23 -11.18
CA LYS A 424 7.41 -10.69 -11.95
C LYS A 424 8.73 -11.37 -11.57
N MET A 425 8.98 -11.61 -10.28
CA MET A 425 10.17 -12.35 -9.84
C MET A 425 10.19 -13.79 -10.38
N SER A 426 9.06 -14.51 -10.30
CA SER A 426 8.93 -15.87 -10.86
C SER A 426 9.16 -15.89 -12.37
N GLN A 427 8.65 -14.90 -13.10
CA GLN A 427 8.90 -14.76 -14.53
C GLN A 427 10.40 -14.58 -14.84
N LEU A 428 11.08 -13.69 -14.12
CA LEU A 428 12.51 -13.44 -14.33
C LEU A 428 13.38 -14.66 -14.01
N ASP A 429 13.02 -15.45 -13.00
CA ASP A 429 13.67 -16.72 -12.71
C ASP A 429 13.49 -17.72 -13.85
N HIS A 430 12.26 -17.85 -14.35
CA HIS A 430 11.92 -18.75 -15.45
C HIS A 430 12.65 -18.39 -16.76
N GLU A 431 12.77 -17.09 -17.07
CA GLU A 431 13.51 -16.59 -18.24
C GLU A 431 15.02 -16.88 -18.12
N ARG A 432 15.61 -16.67 -16.94
CA ARG A 432 17.05 -16.93 -16.69
C ARG A 432 17.41 -18.41 -16.77
N THR A 433 16.49 -19.29 -16.44
CA THR A 433 16.70 -20.75 -16.38
C THR A 433 16.20 -21.48 -17.63
N ALA A 434 15.94 -20.74 -18.72
CA ALA A 434 15.41 -21.30 -19.98
C ALA A 434 14.16 -22.19 -19.79
N GLY A 435 13.29 -21.80 -18.85
CA GLY A 435 12.06 -22.50 -18.54
C GLY A 435 12.20 -23.77 -17.70
N GLN A 436 13.43 -24.12 -17.29
CA GLN A 436 13.70 -25.26 -16.40
C GLN A 436 13.76 -24.85 -14.92
N GLY A 437 13.49 -23.57 -14.64
CA GLY A 437 13.52 -22.99 -13.31
C GLY A 437 12.45 -23.57 -12.38
N PRO A 438 12.79 -23.73 -11.09
CA PRO A 438 11.89 -24.27 -10.09
C PRO A 438 10.73 -23.33 -9.69
N MET A 439 10.77 -22.02 -10.03
CA MET A 439 9.70 -21.06 -9.75
C MET A 439 8.65 -20.99 -10.87
N THR A 440 7.95 -22.09 -11.15
CA THR A 440 6.82 -22.05 -12.08
C THR A 440 5.69 -21.16 -11.56
N PHE A 441 4.85 -20.67 -12.47
CA PHE A 441 3.70 -19.83 -12.11
C PHE A 441 2.76 -20.54 -11.12
N ALA A 442 2.43 -21.81 -11.38
CA ALA A 442 1.53 -22.60 -10.53
C ALA A 442 2.09 -22.77 -9.12
N ARG A 443 3.39 -23.08 -8.99
CA ARG A 443 4.06 -23.21 -7.69
C ARG A 443 4.06 -21.88 -6.94
N THR A 444 4.39 -20.78 -7.62
CA THR A 444 4.40 -19.44 -7.03
C THR A 444 3.01 -19.05 -6.56
N ALA A 445 1.97 -19.21 -7.40
CA ALA A 445 0.60 -18.93 -7.04
C ALA A 445 0.10 -19.78 -5.86
N GLY A 446 0.38 -21.10 -5.86
CA GLY A 446 0.01 -22.00 -4.78
C GLY A 446 0.69 -21.66 -3.45
N LEU A 447 1.98 -21.32 -3.48
CA LEU A 447 2.72 -20.90 -2.28
C LEU A 447 2.23 -19.55 -1.75
N LEU A 448 1.91 -18.59 -2.62
CA LEU A 448 1.32 -17.32 -2.19
C LEU A 448 -0.06 -17.51 -1.57
N ALA A 449 -0.89 -18.39 -2.13
CA ALA A 449 -2.20 -18.73 -1.57
C ALA A 449 -2.06 -19.37 -0.17
N LEU A 450 -1.15 -20.34 -0.02
CA LEU A 450 -0.85 -20.93 1.28
C LEU A 450 -0.31 -19.87 2.26
N ALA A 451 0.60 -19.01 1.82
CA ALA A 451 1.15 -17.94 2.63
C ALA A 451 0.06 -16.97 3.10
N CYS A 452 -0.95 -16.64 2.27
CA CYS A 452 -2.08 -15.81 2.68
C CYS A 452 -2.87 -16.44 3.83
N VAL A 453 -3.19 -17.75 3.73
CA VAL A 453 -3.95 -18.47 4.78
C VAL A 453 -3.14 -18.54 6.08
N VAL A 454 -1.88 -18.97 6.01
CA VAL A 454 -1.01 -19.08 7.19
C VAL A 454 -0.80 -17.70 7.83
N SER A 455 -0.60 -16.66 7.01
CA SER A 455 -0.41 -15.29 7.51
C SER A 455 -1.66 -14.75 8.20
N LEU A 456 -2.86 -15.04 7.68
CA LEU A 456 -4.12 -14.65 8.31
C LEU A 456 -4.23 -15.27 9.71
N LEU A 457 -4.04 -16.59 9.81
CA LEU A 457 -4.14 -17.33 11.07
C LEU A 457 -3.08 -16.87 12.08
N ALA A 458 -1.82 -16.76 11.65
CA ALA A 458 -0.73 -16.30 12.51
C ALA A 458 -0.97 -14.86 13.01
N THR A 459 -1.47 -13.98 12.13
CA THR A 459 -1.78 -12.59 12.49
C THR A 459 -2.94 -12.52 13.48
N TYR A 460 -3.98 -13.35 13.30
CA TYR A 460 -5.11 -13.44 14.22
C TYR A 460 -4.68 -13.89 15.60
N VAL A 461 -3.97 -15.02 15.68
CA VAL A 461 -3.48 -15.57 16.95
C VAL A 461 -2.57 -14.55 17.67
N THR A 462 -1.61 -13.98 16.95
CA THR A 462 -0.64 -13.05 17.55
C THR A 462 -1.31 -11.77 18.03
N ASN A 463 -2.14 -11.12 17.20
CA ASN A 463 -2.84 -9.90 17.62
C ASN A 463 -3.79 -10.16 18.77
N TYR A 464 -4.45 -11.32 18.78
CA TYR A 464 -5.37 -11.70 19.83
C TYR A 464 -4.65 -11.75 21.19
N TYR A 465 -3.65 -12.61 21.32
CA TYR A 465 -2.95 -12.80 22.59
C TYR A 465 -2.13 -11.58 23.02
N VAL A 466 -1.45 -10.92 22.06
CA VAL A 466 -0.68 -9.70 22.38
C VAL A 466 -1.59 -8.62 22.93
N THR A 467 -2.80 -8.44 22.41
CA THR A 467 -3.67 -7.36 22.89
C THR A 467 -4.33 -7.69 24.22
N TYR A 468 -4.67 -8.95 24.51
CA TYR A 468 -5.14 -9.36 25.84
C TYR A 468 -4.05 -9.23 26.93
N ASP A 469 -2.79 -9.47 26.57
CA ASP A 469 -1.67 -9.27 27.49
C ASP A 469 -1.35 -7.77 27.67
N ALA A 470 -1.16 -7.06 26.56
CA ALA A 470 -0.69 -5.68 26.55
C ALA A 470 -1.79 -4.64 26.85
N GLY A 471 -3.05 -4.95 26.55
CA GLY A 471 -4.21 -4.05 26.64
C GLY A 471 -4.27 -3.03 25.51
N ALA A 472 -5.40 -2.95 24.81
CA ALA A 472 -5.59 -2.05 23.67
C ALA A 472 -5.60 -0.54 24.04
N GLN A 473 -5.94 -0.21 25.29
CA GLN A 473 -5.84 1.15 25.86
C GLN A 473 -4.57 1.36 26.71
N SER A 474 -3.83 0.30 26.98
CA SER A 474 -2.70 0.31 27.92
C SER A 474 -1.36 0.35 27.17
N LYS A 475 -0.88 -0.79 26.67
CA LYS A 475 0.44 -0.87 26.00
C LYS A 475 0.33 -1.05 24.48
N ALA A 476 -0.80 -1.55 23.97
CA ALA A 476 -1.07 -1.72 22.54
C ALA A 476 -1.89 -0.56 21.96
N ILE A 477 -1.62 0.67 22.43
CA ILE A 477 -2.30 1.90 22.01
C ILE A 477 -2.03 2.20 20.53
N GLY A 478 -3.00 2.85 19.88
CA GLY A 478 -2.87 3.37 18.51
C GLY A 478 -4.03 2.92 17.66
N TYR A 479 -3.74 2.16 16.60
CA TYR A 479 -4.73 1.73 15.61
C TYR A 479 -5.87 0.87 16.19
N LYS A 480 -5.66 0.20 17.32
CA LYS A 480 -6.72 -0.53 18.03
C LYS A 480 -7.84 0.38 18.54
N GLN A 481 -7.56 1.66 18.75
CA GLN A 481 -8.53 2.67 19.18
C GLN A 481 -8.84 3.68 18.07
N TRP A 482 -7.82 4.16 17.34
CA TRP A 482 -7.99 5.24 16.37
C TRP A 482 -8.90 4.89 15.21
N VAL A 483 -8.80 3.66 14.70
CA VAL A 483 -9.54 3.24 13.50
C VAL A 483 -11.04 3.18 13.78
N GLY A 484 -11.42 2.55 14.89
CA GLY A 484 -12.81 2.49 15.33
C GLY A 484 -13.34 3.89 15.66
N GLN A 485 -12.55 4.73 16.32
CA GLN A 485 -12.96 6.11 16.62
C GLN A 485 -13.21 6.89 15.32
N GLU A 486 -12.29 6.84 14.36
CA GLU A 486 -12.40 7.54 13.08
C GLU A 486 -13.63 7.09 12.29
N GLY A 487 -13.81 5.78 12.10
CA GLY A 487 -14.90 5.23 11.30
C GLY A 487 -16.28 5.42 11.95
N PHE A 488 -16.42 5.11 13.24
CA PHE A 488 -17.72 5.15 13.92
C PHE A 488 -18.13 6.55 14.37
N ALA A 489 -17.18 7.45 14.70
CA ALA A 489 -17.53 8.85 14.94
C ALA A 489 -17.99 9.53 13.63
N GLN A 490 -17.34 9.22 12.50
CA GLN A 490 -17.77 9.70 11.19
C GLN A 490 -19.16 9.15 10.83
N LEU A 491 -19.42 7.85 11.07
CA LEU A 491 -20.74 7.26 10.90
C LEU A 491 -21.80 7.98 11.72
N ALA A 492 -21.54 8.20 13.02
CA ALA A 492 -22.45 8.91 13.90
C ALA A 492 -22.74 10.33 13.41
N ALA A 493 -21.71 11.05 12.93
CA ALA A 493 -21.88 12.37 12.34
C ALA A 493 -22.79 12.31 11.09
N TRP A 494 -22.55 11.35 10.18
CA TRP A 494 -23.37 11.18 8.98
C TRP A 494 -24.83 10.83 9.27
N LEU A 495 -25.09 10.00 10.28
CA LEU A 495 -26.46 9.65 10.67
C LEU A 495 -27.18 10.82 11.37
N LYS A 496 -26.47 11.63 12.16
CA LYS A 496 -27.06 12.76 12.90
C LYS A 496 -27.29 14.00 12.02
N THR A 497 -26.27 14.43 11.28
CA THR A 497 -26.33 15.70 10.53
C THR A 497 -26.62 15.49 9.04
N GLY A 498 -26.29 14.31 8.51
CA GLY A 498 -26.27 14.06 7.09
C GLY A 498 -25.17 14.82 6.35
N GLN A 499 -24.92 14.43 5.09
CA GLN A 499 -24.08 15.16 4.15
C GLN A 499 -24.75 15.14 2.78
N ARG A 500 -24.95 16.31 2.16
CA ARG A 500 -25.47 16.42 0.79
C ARG A 500 -24.32 16.31 -0.22
N ALA A 501 -24.60 15.81 -1.41
CA ALA A 501 -23.68 15.94 -2.53
C ALA A 501 -23.52 17.43 -2.89
N GLY A 502 -22.34 17.99 -2.62
CA GLY A 502 -22.05 19.39 -2.88
C GLY A 502 -21.61 19.60 -4.34
N SER A 503 -22.22 20.55 -5.05
CA SER A 503 -21.85 20.90 -6.43
C SER A 503 -20.37 21.27 -6.56
N THR A 504 -19.83 22.00 -5.58
CA THR A 504 -18.40 22.34 -5.50
C THR A 504 -17.52 21.09 -5.41
N ASN A 505 -17.87 20.14 -4.54
CA ASN A 505 -17.10 18.92 -4.37
C ASN A 505 -17.11 18.07 -5.65
N LEU A 506 -18.27 17.98 -6.31
CA LEU A 506 -18.41 17.30 -7.61
C LEU A 506 -17.56 17.96 -8.70
N TYR A 507 -17.53 19.30 -8.74
CA TYR A 507 -16.69 20.04 -9.68
C TYR A 507 -15.21 19.71 -9.51
N PHE A 508 -14.68 19.74 -8.27
CA PHE A 508 -13.26 19.45 -8.02
C PHE A 508 -12.91 17.97 -8.22
N PHE A 509 -13.84 17.06 -7.91
CA PHE A 509 -13.72 15.66 -8.28
C PHE A 509 -13.61 15.49 -9.79
N GLY A 510 -14.52 16.12 -10.55
CA GLY A 510 -14.49 16.13 -12.00
C GLY A 510 -13.22 16.76 -12.58
N ALA A 511 -12.71 17.83 -11.96
CA ALA A 511 -11.48 18.50 -12.36
C ALA A 511 -10.26 17.58 -12.19
N GLY A 512 -10.14 16.88 -11.06
CA GLY A 512 -9.06 15.91 -10.83
C GLY A 512 -9.08 14.76 -11.85
N LEU A 513 -10.27 14.23 -12.15
CA LEU A 513 -10.47 13.20 -13.17
C LEU A 513 -10.09 13.73 -14.57
N GLY A 514 -10.57 14.92 -14.91
CA GLY A 514 -10.32 15.57 -16.19
C GLY A 514 -8.84 15.89 -16.43
N LEU A 515 -8.13 16.37 -15.40
CA LEU A 515 -6.68 16.65 -15.49
C LEU A 515 -5.87 15.38 -15.75
N VAL A 516 -6.17 14.27 -15.06
CA VAL A 516 -5.49 13.00 -15.33
C VAL A 516 -5.81 12.48 -16.73
N GLY A 517 -7.06 12.58 -17.16
CA GLY A 517 -7.47 12.23 -18.53
C GLY A 517 -6.74 13.07 -19.58
N LEU A 518 -6.61 14.37 -19.33
CA LEU A 518 -5.87 15.30 -20.19
C LEU A 518 -4.39 14.92 -20.26
N PHE A 519 -3.73 14.66 -19.13
CA PHE A 519 -2.32 14.23 -19.13
C PHE A 519 -2.11 12.89 -19.81
N ALA A 520 -3.03 11.94 -19.63
CA ALA A 520 -2.99 10.67 -20.35
C ALA A 520 -3.13 10.89 -21.87
N TYR A 521 -4.05 11.74 -22.30
CA TYR A 521 -4.23 12.07 -23.71
C TYR A 521 -3.02 12.81 -24.30
N LEU A 522 -2.55 13.88 -23.66
CA LEU A 522 -1.42 14.69 -24.13
C LEU A 522 -0.16 13.84 -24.28
N ARG A 523 0.06 12.86 -23.40
CA ARG A 523 1.18 11.92 -23.51
C ARG A 523 1.07 10.99 -24.72
N THR A 524 -0.15 10.68 -25.17
CA THR A 524 -0.35 9.92 -26.43
C THR A 524 -0.24 10.81 -27.67
N ALA A 525 -0.56 12.09 -27.58
CA ALA A 525 -0.53 13.04 -28.68
C ALA A 525 0.87 13.67 -28.90
N PHE A 526 1.61 13.92 -27.82
CA PHE A 526 2.89 14.62 -27.83
C PHE A 526 3.97 13.80 -27.13
N LEU A 527 4.94 13.31 -27.89
CA LEU A 527 6.06 12.51 -27.38
C LEU A 527 6.97 13.27 -26.39
N TRP A 528 6.98 14.61 -26.46
CA TRP A 528 7.80 15.48 -25.59
C TRP A 528 7.09 15.91 -24.30
N TRP A 529 5.82 15.52 -24.10
CA TRP A 529 5.06 15.96 -22.94
C TRP A 529 5.63 15.39 -21.63
N PRO A 530 6.08 16.23 -20.68
CA PRO A 530 6.85 15.77 -19.52
C PRO A 530 5.98 15.29 -18.35
N LEU A 531 4.69 15.66 -18.30
CA LEU A 531 3.82 15.36 -17.16
C LEU A 531 3.14 14.00 -17.30
N HIS A 532 3.38 13.15 -16.30
CA HIS A 532 2.87 11.79 -16.21
C HIS A 532 1.57 11.75 -15.39
N PRO A 533 0.49 11.09 -15.87
CA PRO A 533 -0.79 11.01 -15.15
C PRO A 533 -0.64 10.38 -13.76
N ALA A 534 0.13 9.29 -13.65
CA ALA A 534 0.42 8.66 -12.36
C ALA A 534 1.24 9.56 -11.42
N GLY A 535 2.14 10.37 -11.97
CA GLY A 535 2.95 11.31 -11.19
C GLY A 535 2.12 12.46 -10.63
N PHE A 536 1.10 12.93 -11.36
CA PHE A 536 0.14 13.90 -10.84
C PHE A 536 -0.72 13.32 -9.71
N ALA A 537 -1.32 12.15 -9.91
CA ALA A 537 -2.16 11.49 -8.89
C ALA A 537 -1.38 11.19 -7.59
N LEU A 538 -0.09 10.83 -7.70
CA LEU A 538 0.80 10.66 -6.56
C LEU A 538 1.22 12.01 -5.96
N GLY A 539 1.54 12.99 -6.82
CA GLY A 539 1.98 14.35 -6.47
C GLY A 539 1.07 15.07 -5.47
N ILE A 540 -0.23 14.90 -5.64
CA ILE A 540 -1.27 15.50 -4.79
C ILE A 540 -1.65 14.63 -3.58
N SER A 541 -1.05 13.45 -3.44
CA SER A 541 -1.30 12.56 -2.30
C SER A 541 -0.47 12.93 -1.07
N TYR A 542 -0.94 12.50 0.10
CA TYR A 542 -0.24 12.74 1.37
C TYR A 542 1.15 12.09 1.41
N ALA A 543 1.37 11.00 0.68
CA ALA A 543 2.67 10.35 0.57
C ALA A 543 3.79 11.32 0.15
N MET A 544 3.50 12.29 -0.72
CA MET A 544 4.51 13.23 -1.19
C MET A 544 4.97 14.23 -0.14
N ASN A 545 4.24 14.43 0.97
CA ASN A 545 4.77 15.18 2.11
C ASN A 545 6.04 14.54 2.67
N TYR A 546 6.16 13.21 2.63
CA TYR A 546 7.33 12.50 3.11
C TYR A 546 8.45 12.39 2.07
N PHE A 547 8.09 12.23 0.78
CA PHE A 547 9.02 11.76 -0.25
C PHE A 547 9.36 12.77 -1.34
N TRP A 548 8.66 13.90 -1.49
CA TRP A 548 8.87 14.80 -2.64
C TRP A 548 10.34 15.22 -2.79
N PHE A 549 11.02 15.52 -1.68
CA PHE A 549 12.41 15.95 -1.68
C PHE A 549 13.38 14.79 -1.97
N CYS A 550 13.10 13.58 -1.48
CA CYS A 550 13.85 12.38 -1.83
C CYS A 550 13.76 12.08 -3.35
N VAL A 551 12.56 12.22 -3.92
CA VAL A 551 12.32 12.05 -5.36
C VAL A 551 13.05 13.13 -6.16
N LEU A 552 13.04 14.39 -5.69
CA LEU A 552 13.77 15.48 -6.32
C LEU A 552 15.29 15.20 -6.35
N ILE A 553 15.88 14.78 -5.22
CA ILE A 553 17.31 14.42 -5.14
C ILE A 553 17.64 13.29 -6.12
N ALA A 554 16.85 12.21 -6.10
CA ALA A 554 17.07 11.08 -6.98
C ALA A 554 16.90 11.43 -8.46
N TRP A 555 15.89 12.26 -8.78
CA TRP A 555 15.67 12.79 -10.12
C TRP A 555 16.86 13.63 -10.60
N ALA A 556 17.34 14.57 -9.79
CA ALA A 556 18.48 15.41 -10.11
C ALA A 556 19.75 14.56 -10.30
N ALA A 557 20.03 13.65 -9.37
CA ALA A 557 21.18 12.74 -9.47
C ALA A 557 21.12 11.88 -10.74
N LYS A 558 19.97 11.25 -11.02
CA LYS A 558 19.78 10.43 -12.23
C LYS A 558 19.91 11.26 -13.50
N LEU A 559 19.31 12.44 -13.54
CA LEU A 559 19.40 13.35 -14.69
C LEU A 559 20.85 13.72 -14.98
N LEU A 560 21.62 14.13 -13.96
CA LEU A 560 23.03 14.47 -14.11
C LEU A 560 23.88 13.26 -14.54
N ILE A 561 23.71 12.10 -13.90
CA ILE A 561 24.45 10.87 -14.23
C ILE A 561 24.18 10.46 -15.68
N THR A 562 22.92 10.45 -16.10
CA THR A 562 22.54 10.04 -17.46
C THR A 562 22.93 11.07 -18.52
N ARG A 563 22.83 12.37 -18.21
CA ARG A 563 23.13 13.46 -19.16
C ARG A 563 24.62 13.62 -19.40
N TYR A 564 25.45 13.52 -18.37
CA TYR A 564 26.89 13.75 -18.48
C TYR A 564 27.71 12.45 -18.54
N GLY A 565 27.27 11.37 -17.90
CA GLY A 565 27.97 10.09 -17.87
C GLY A 565 27.38 8.99 -18.77
N GLY A 566 26.21 9.25 -19.37
CA GLY A 566 25.53 8.29 -20.25
C GLY A 566 25.06 7.01 -19.54
N MET A 567 24.69 6.01 -20.34
CA MET A 567 24.13 4.75 -19.83
C MET A 567 25.16 3.90 -19.06
N ASN A 568 26.45 4.04 -19.38
CA ASN A 568 27.51 3.32 -18.65
C ASN A 568 27.67 3.85 -17.23
N ALA A 569 27.68 5.17 -17.02
CA ALA A 569 27.68 5.76 -15.68
C ALA A 569 26.42 5.38 -14.90
N HIS A 570 25.26 5.35 -15.57
CA HIS A 570 24.01 4.91 -14.95
C HIS A 570 24.11 3.48 -14.38
N LYS A 571 24.57 2.51 -15.19
CA LYS A 571 24.78 1.12 -14.75
C LYS A 571 25.77 1.02 -13.60
N GLN A 572 26.83 1.80 -13.67
CA GLN A 572 27.89 1.88 -12.67
C GLN A 572 27.43 2.46 -11.32
N ALA A 573 26.39 3.29 -11.33
CA ALA A 573 25.81 3.89 -10.12
C ALA A 573 24.73 3.01 -9.46
N ILE A 574 24.15 2.02 -10.16
CA ILE A 574 23.12 1.12 -9.61
C ILE A 574 23.55 0.48 -8.27
N PRO A 575 24.76 -0.10 -8.14
CA PRO A 575 25.19 -0.72 -6.88
C PRO A 575 25.17 0.25 -5.69
N PHE A 576 25.52 1.53 -5.91
CA PHE A 576 25.49 2.56 -4.87
C PHE A 576 24.08 2.79 -4.34
N PHE A 577 23.09 2.97 -5.23
CA PHE A 577 21.69 3.19 -4.81
C PHE A 577 21.07 1.94 -4.18
N LEU A 578 21.45 0.73 -4.62
CA LEU A 578 21.08 -0.52 -3.93
C LEU A 578 21.71 -0.58 -2.53
N GLY A 579 22.95 -0.12 -2.38
CA GLY A 579 23.63 0.04 -1.10
C GLY A 579 22.89 0.96 -0.14
N LEU A 580 22.40 2.12 -0.62
CA LEU A 580 21.60 3.06 0.20
C LEU A 580 20.37 2.39 0.79
N ILE A 581 19.65 1.60 -0.02
CA ILE A 581 18.47 0.86 0.44
C ILE A 581 18.87 -0.17 1.49
N LEU A 582 19.90 -0.97 1.19
CA LEU A 582 20.33 -2.06 2.06
C LEU A 582 20.85 -1.56 3.41
N GLY A 583 21.68 -0.52 3.41
CA GLY A 583 22.28 0.03 4.64
C GLY A 583 21.24 0.61 5.59
N ASP A 584 20.27 1.37 5.06
CA ASP A 584 19.22 2.02 5.85
C ASP A 584 18.27 1.00 6.49
N TYR A 585 17.78 0.02 5.72
CA TYR A 585 16.96 -1.07 6.28
C TYR A 585 17.74 -1.95 7.26
N THR A 586 19.05 -2.16 7.05
CA THR A 586 19.87 -2.96 7.97
C THR A 586 20.01 -2.28 9.32
N ILE A 587 20.39 -0.99 9.36
CA ILE A 587 20.54 -0.26 10.63
C ILE A 587 19.20 -0.08 11.35
N GLY A 588 18.10 0.12 10.61
CA GLY A 588 16.76 0.18 11.21
C GLY A 588 16.30 -1.14 11.82
N ALA A 589 16.59 -2.26 11.16
CA ALA A 589 16.30 -3.58 11.72
C ALA A 589 17.15 -3.85 12.98
N LEU A 590 18.43 -3.47 12.98
CA LEU A 590 19.30 -3.60 14.14
C LEU A 590 18.78 -2.77 15.32
N TRP A 591 18.43 -1.49 15.11
CA TRP A 591 17.87 -0.67 16.19
C TRP A 591 16.55 -1.22 16.72
N SER A 592 15.68 -1.74 15.85
CA SER A 592 14.43 -2.37 16.27
C SER A 592 14.68 -3.60 17.16
N LEU A 593 15.67 -4.43 16.83
CA LEU A 593 16.08 -5.57 17.66
C LEU A 593 16.69 -5.12 18.99
N VAL A 594 17.56 -4.10 18.98
CA VAL A 594 18.15 -3.51 20.19
C VAL A 594 17.07 -2.96 21.11
N GLY A 595 16.09 -2.23 20.56
CA GLY A 595 14.96 -1.70 21.34
C GLY A 595 14.12 -2.81 21.97
N LEU A 596 13.92 -3.93 21.25
CA LEU A 596 13.22 -5.10 21.79
C LEU A 596 14.01 -5.79 22.91
N ILE A 597 15.33 -5.89 22.81
CA ILE A 597 16.19 -6.50 23.84
C ILE A 597 16.26 -5.64 25.10
N ILE A 598 16.40 -4.32 24.94
CA ILE A 598 16.53 -3.37 26.06
C ILE A 598 15.16 -3.01 26.66
N GLY A 599 14.07 -3.27 25.94
CA GLY A 599 12.71 -2.88 26.36
C GLY A 599 12.47 -1.37 26.28
N THR A 600 13.21 -0.65 25.43
CA THR A 600 13.08 0.80 25.25
C THR A 600 12.85 1.17 23.78
N PRO A 601 12.11 2.25 23.49
CA PRO A 601 11.95 2.74 22.12
C PRO A 601 13.31 3.11 21.52
N ALA A 602 13.72 2.38 20.48
CA ALA A 602 14.94 2.67 19.73
C ALA A 602 14.67 3.59 18.53
N TYR A 603 15.74 3.98 17.83
CA TYR A 603 15.65 4.79 16.64
C TYR A 603 14.89 4.09 15.51
N LYS A 604 13.84 4.77 15.03
CA LYS A 604 13.09 4.37 13.84
C LYS A 604 13.74 4.97 12.60
N ILE A 605 13.97 4.20 11.53
CA ILE A 605 14.50 4.77 10.28
C ILE A 605 13.47 5.59 9.50
N PHE A 606 12.19 5.38 9.77
CA PHE A 606 11.07 6.04 9.13
C PHE A 606 10.04 6.40 10.20
N ILE A 607 9.70 7.69 10.30
CA ILE A 607 8.76 8.34 11.25
C ILE A 607 8.98 7.91 12.71
#